data_AF-A0A6M3LWK5-F1
#
_entry.id   AF-A0A6M3LWK5-F1
#
_cell.length_a   1.000
_cell.length_b   1.000
_cell.length_c   1.000
_cell.angle_alpha   90.00
_cell.angle_beta   90.00
_cell.angle_gamma   90.00
#
_symmetry.space_group_name_H-M   'P 1'
#
loop_
_entity.id
_entity.type
_entity.pdbx_description
1 polymer ?
#
loop_
_entity_poly.entity_id
_entity_poly.type
_entity_poly.pdbx_seq_one_letter_code
_entity_poly.pdbx_strand_id
1 'polypeptide(L)' 'MTIKTVMIRGMEHSFWMRAKIAALRKRQTMAEWMTEAIRAKLRKEEVK' A
#
# COMPACT_ATOMS: atom_id res chain seq x y z
N MET A 1 -14.76 -4.83 -16.77
CA MET A 1 -14.36 -3.92 -15.68
C MET A 1 -12.93 -3.49 -15.91
N THR A 2 -12.70 -2.23 -16.27
CA THR A 2 -11.35 -1.71 -16.55
C THR A 2 -10.54 -1.73 -15.26
N ILE A 3 -9.42 -2.45 -15.24
CA ILE A 3 -8.52 -2.50 -14.08
C ILE A 3 -7.92 -1.10 -13.93
N LYS A 4 -8.45 -0.30 -13.00
CA LYS A 4 -7.88 1.01 -12.65
C LYS A 4 -6.61 0.79 -11.85
N THR A 5 -5.51 0.50 -12.54
CA THR A 5 -4.18 0.42 -11.93
C THR A 5 -3.70 1.83 -11.63
N VAL A 6 -3.27 2.07 -10.39
CA VAL A 6 -2.69 3.35 -9.97
C VAL A 6 -1.20 3.16 -9.75
N MET A 7 -0.41 4.02 -10.39
CA MET A 7 1.05 4.02 -10.26
C MET A 7 1.48 5.21 -9.39
N ILE A 8 2.33 4.97 -8.40
CA ILE A 8 2.90 6.04 -7.58
C ILE A 8 4.19 6.51 -8.26
N ARG A 9 4.16 7.72 -8.84
CA ARG A 9 5.30 8.27 -9.59
C ARG A 9 6.51 8.61 -8.72
N GLY A 10 6.29 8.94 -7.46
CA GLY A 10 7.36 9.33 -6.54
C GLY A 10 7.01 8.95 -5.11
N MET A 11 7.95 8.32 -4.43
CA MET A 11 7.89 8.02 -3.01
C MET A 11 9.26 8.27 -2.42
N GLU A 12 9.31 8.91 -1.25
CA GLU A 12 10.57 9.08 -0.54
C GLU A 12 11.20 7.71 -0.27
N HIS A 13 12.51 7.60 -0.46
CA HIS A 13 13.22 6.32 -0.34
C HIS A 13 13.04 5.68 1.04
N SER A 14 13.00 6.49 2.11
CA SER A 14 12.79 6.02 3.48
C SER A 14 11.41 5.38 3.68
N PHE A 15 10.36 5.91 3.05
CA PHE A 15 9.02 5.34 3.08
C PHE A 15 8.95 4.06 2.26
N TRP A 16 9.57 4.05 1.08
CA TRP A 16 9.64 2.86 0.23
C TRP A 16 10.30 1.68 0.95
N MET A 17 11.44 1.92 1.61
CA MET A 17 12.16 0.89 2.36
C MET A 17 11.34 0.34 3.52
N ARG A 18 10.67 1.22 4.28
CA ARG A 18 9.78 0.80 5.38
C ARG A 18 8.63 -0.07 4.87
N ALA A 19 7.98 0.34 3.78
CA ALA A 19 6.90 -0.43 3.16
C ALA A 19 7.41 -1.78 2.63
N LYS A 20 8.59 -1.82 1.99
CA LYS A 20 9.24 -3.05 1.51
C LYS A 20 9.53 -4.04 2.62
N ILE A 21 10.09 -3.57 3.74
CA ILE A 21 10.35 -4.42 4.91
C ILE A 21 9.03 -4.99 5.46
N ALA A 22 7.98 -4.16 5.55
CA ALA A 22 6.67 -4.60 6.04
C ALA A 22 6.03 -5.66 5.13
N ALA A 23 6.12 -5.50 3.80
CA ALA A 23 5.63 -6.48 2.82
C ALA A 23 6.38 -7.81 2.94
N LEU A 24 7.71 -7.77 3.04
CA LEU A 24 8.55 -8.97 3.22
C LEU A 24 8.20 -9.74 4.50
N ARG A 25 8.00 -9.03 5.63
CA ARG A 25 7.62 -9.65 6.91
C ARG A 25 6.27 -10.37 6.82
N LYS A 26 5.35 -9.89 6.00
CA LYS A 26 4.05 -10.52 5.75
C LYS A 26 4.06 -11.56 4.63
N ARG A 27 5.20 -11.80 3.98
CA ARG A 27 5.34 -12.66 2.78
C ARG A 27 4.37 -12.25 1.65
N GLN A 28 4.18 -10.95 1.49
CA GLN A 28 3.31 -10.35 0.47
C GLN A 28 4.15 -9.59 -0.56
N THR A 29 3.59 -9.39 -1.75
CA THR A 29 4.13 -8.41 -2.71
C THR A 29 3.89 -6.99 -2.20
N MET A 30 4.69 -6.04 -2.71
CA MET A 30 4.52 -4.62 -2.38
C MET A 30 3.13 -4.10 -2.77
N ALA A 31 2.61 -4.52 -3.92
CA ALA A 31 1.29 -4.10 -4.40
C ALA A 31 0.17 -4.58 -3.47
N GLU A 32 0.22 -5.84 -3.01
CA GLU A 32 -0.75 -6.39 -2.06
C GLU A 32 -0.70 -5.66 -0.72
N TRP A 33 0.51 -5.47 -0.18
CA TRP A 33 0.69 -4.78 1.09
C TRP A 33 0.17 -3.34 1.02
N MET A 34 0.50 -2.60 -0.04
CA MET A 34 0.00 -1.23 -0.23
C MET A 34 -1.52 -1.18 -0.38
N THR A 35 -2.10 -2.14 -1.11
CA THR A 35 -3.56 -2.25 -1.26
C THR A 35 -4.23 -2.48 0.10
N GLU A 36 -3.69 -3.37 0.92
CA GLU A 36 -4.19 -3.63 2.27
C GLU A 36 -4.09 -2.38 3.16
N ALA A 37 -2.96 -1.68 3.12
CA ALA A 37 -2.72 -0.47 3.89
C ALA A 37 -3.70 0.67 3.52
N ILE A 38 -3.91 0.90 2.22
CA ILE A 38 -4.87 1.90 1.72
C ILE A 38 -6.29 1.54 2.17
N ARG A 39 -6.71 0.29 1.99
CA ARG A 39 -8.03 -0.18 2.43
C ARG A 39 -8.24 -0.01 3.94
N ALA A 40 -7.23 -0.32 4.74
CA ALA A 40 -7.29 -0.15 6.19
C ALA A 40 -7.42 1.33 6.59
N LYS A 41 -6.79 2.24 5.86
CA LYS A 41 -6.91 3.69 6.07
C LYS A 41 -8.30 4.21 5.70
N LEU A 42 -8.82 3.83 4.53
CA LEU A 42 -10.16 4.23 4.08
C LEU A 42 -11.26 3.76 5.04
N ARG A 43 -11.21 2.51 5.50
CA ARG A 43 -12.16 2.01 6.51
C ARG A 43 -12.17 2.82 7.80
N LYS A 44 -11.03 3.38 8.21
CA LYS A 44 -10.96 4.24 9.41
C LYS A 44 -11.54 5.64 9.17
N GLU A 45 -11.56 6.10 7.92
CA GLU A 45 -12.12 7.39 7.54
C GLU A 45 -13.63 7.31 7.33
N GLU A 46 -14.16 6.18 6.82
CA GLU A 46 -15.60 5.96 6.68
C GLU A 46 -16.35 5.84 8.03
N VAL A 47 -15.64 5.46 9.10
CA VAL A 47 -16.21 5.30 10.44
C VAL A 47 -16.21 6.62 11.23
N LYS A 48 -15.62 7.68 10.68
CA LYS A 48 -15.42 8.97 11.34
C LYS A 48 -16.36 10.04 10.77
#